data_AF-A0A2J4XXD8-F1
#
_entry.id   AF-A0A2J4XXD8-F1
#
_cell.length_a   1.000
_cell.length_b   1.000
_cell.length_c   1.000
_cell.angle_alpha   90.00
_cell.angle_beta   90.00
_cell.angle_gamma   90.00
#
_symmetry.space_group_name_H-M   'P 1'
#
loop_
_entity.id
_entity.type
_entity.pdbx_description
1 polymer ?
#
loop_
_entity_poly.entity_id
_entity_poly.type
_entity_poly.pdbx_seq_one_letter_code
_entity_poly.pdbx_strand_id
1 'polypeptide(L)'
;FGLLTDAMPNLLPFQSKLVQKREHLQTWDTMNDVLSLLDVVRNVKPDILIGVSGQPGLFTEEIIREMHKHCPRPIVMPLSNPTSRVEATPQNILSWTDGAALVATGSPFAPVTLKGKQYVIAQCNNSYIFPGIGLGVIASGASRVTDEMLMAASETLAKHSPLVNNGEGPVLPELKDIQSVSRAIAFAVGKIAQEQGVAVKTSAEALLQAIADNFWQPEYRNYRRTSI
;
A
#
# COMPACT_ATOMS: atom_id res chain seq x y z
N PHE A 1 16.31 -11.41 13.89
CA PHE A 1 16.37 -10.10 14.56
C PHE A 1 14.96 -9.54 14.65
N GLY A 2 14.61 -8.98 15.82
CA GLY A 2 13.27 -8.56 16.22
C GLY A 2 13.08 -7.04 16.16
N LEU A 3 12.38 -6.45 17.14
CA LEU A 3 12.19 -4.99 17.23
C LEU A 3 13.52 -4.24 17.15
N LEU A 4 13.63 -3.24 16.27
CA LEU A 4 14.82 -2.40 16.17
C LEU A 4 15.00 -1.59 17.45
N THR A 5 16.16 -1.72 18.11
CA THR A 5 16.48 -0.96 19.33
C THR A 5 17.84 -0.28 19.25
N ASP A 6 18.05 0.75 20.05
CA ASP A 6 19.32 1.49 20.19
C ASP A 6 20.49 0.63 20.70
N ALA A 7 20.20 -0.54 21.28
CA ALA A 7 21.21 -1.53 21.68
C ALA A 7 21.68 -2.46 20.53
N MET A 8 21.06 -2.40 19.34
CA MET A 8 21.43 -3.30 18.24
C MET A 8 22.74 -2.87 17.56
N PRO A 9 23.70 -3.79 17.33
CA PRO A 9 24.87 -3.49 16.53
C PRO A 9 24.52 -3.41 15.03
N ASN A 10 25.35 -2.71 14.26
CA ASN A 10 25.30 -2.68 12.78
C ASN A 10 23.99 -2.14 12.17
N LEU A 11 23.32 -1.19 12.82
CA LEU A 11 22.15 -0.52 12.26
C LEU A 11 22.51 0.29 11.01
N LEU A 12 21.71 0.12 9.95
CA LEU A 12 21.84 0.94 8.75
C LEU A 12 21.38 2.39 9.04
N PRO A 13 21.90 3.40 8.30
CA PRO A 13 21.55 4.80 8.55
C PRO A 13 20.03 5.08 8.52
N PHE A 14 19.29 4.40 7.63
CA PHE A 14 17.83 4.56 7.55
C PHE A 14 17.07 3.86 8.68
N GLN A 15 17.64 2.79 9.27
CA GLN A 15 17.03 2.08 10.41
C GLN A 15 17.16 2.88 11.70
N SER A 16 18.22 3.66 11.83
CA SER A 16 18.51 4.47 13.04
C SER A 16 17.39 5.46 13.37
N LYS A 17 16.60 5.89 12.38
CA LYS A 17 15.44 6.77 12.59
C LYS A 17 14.21 6.06 13.14
N LEU A 18 14.19 4.72 13.15
CA LEU A 18 13.05 3.88 13.51
C LEU A 18 13.28 3.08 14.80
N VAL A 19 14.48 3.15 15.38
CA VAL A 19 14.83 2.40 16.59
C VAL A 19 14.00 2.85 17.79
N GLN A 20 13.61 1.88 18.61
CA GLN A 20 13.02 2.12 19.92
C GLN A 20 14.12 2.14 20.98
N LYS A 21 14.11 3.15 21.83
CA LYS A 21 15.08 3.21 22.93
C LYS A 21 14.75 2.16 23.98
N ARG A 22 15.74 1.40 24.45
CA ARG A 22 15.53 0.37 25.50
C ARG A 22 14.94 0.93 26.79
N GLU A 23 15.24 2.18 27.13
CA GLU A 23 14.67 2.88 28.28
C GLU A 23 13.14 2.95 28.23
N HIS A 24 12.53 3.02 27.05
CA HIS A 24 11.07 3.08 26.88
C HIS A 24 10.40 1.70 26.90
N LEU A 25 11.17 0.61 26.92
CA LEU A 25 10.68 -0.77 26.84
C LEU A 25 10.76 -1.51 28.18
N GLN A 26 11.14 -0.81 29.26
CA GLN A 26 11.35 -1.42 30.60
C GLN A 26 10.08 -2.03 31.21
N THR A 27 8.91 -1.57 30.79
CA THR A 27 7.62 -2.08 31.26
C THR A 27 7.18 -3.36 30.55
N TRP A 28 7.88 -3.75 29.49
CA TRP A 28 7.60 -4.98 28.77
C TRP A 28 8.28 -6.14 29.52
N ASP A 29 7.64 -7.30 29.55
CA ASP A 29 8.25 -8.52 30.06
C ASP A 29 9.35 -8.98 29.06
N THR A 30 10.58 -8.55 29.31
CA THR A 30 11.70 -8.65 28.36
C THR A 30 12.87 -9.39 28.97
N MET A 31 12.62 -10.63 29.39
CA MET A 31 13.68 -11.56 29.80
C MET A 31 14.70 -11.86 28.68
N ASN A 32 14.40 -11.48 27.43
CA ASN A 32 15.21 -11.76 26.24
C ASN A 32 15.82 -10.49 25.63
N ASP A 33 17.07 -10.61 25.17
CA ASP A 33 17.74 -9.55 24.40
C ASP A 33 17.08 -9.29 23.03
N VAL A 34 16.31 -10.24 22.50
CA VAL A 34 15.61 -10.11 21.22
C VAL A 34 14.10 -10.11 21.46
N LEU A 35 13.44 -9.01 21.09
CA LEU A 35 12.00 -8.86 21.19
C LEU A 35 11.32 -9.38 19.93
N SER A 36 10.54 -10.45 20.07
CA SER A 36 9.84 -11.08 18.95
C SER A 36 8.69 -10.21 18.43
N LEU A 37 8.15 -10.54 17.24
CA LEU A 37 6.97 -9.87 16.72
C LEU A 37 5.77 -10.02 17.67
N LEU A 38 5.62 -11.17 18.32
CA LEU A 38 4.56 -11.39 19.31
C LEU A 38 4.72 -10.48 20.53
N ASP A 39 5.94 -10.30 21.04
CA ASP A 39 6.20 -9.37 22.15
C ASP A 39 5.83 -7.94 21.76
N VAL A 40 6.16 -7.53 20.53
CA VAL A 40 5.76 -6.23 20.00
C VAL A 40 4.23 -6.12 19.93
N VAL A 41 3.52 -7.10 19.38
CA VAL A 41 2.06 -7.05 19.27
C VAL A 41 1.39 -6.99 20.65
N ARG A 42 1.85 -7.79 21.62
CA ARG A 42 1.30 -7.79 22.99
C ARG A 42 1.38 -6.44 23.67
N ASN A 43 2.53 -5.76 23.51
CA ASN A 43 2.81 -4.54 24.25
C ASN A 43 2.37 -3.27 23.50
N VAL A 44 2.60 -3.22 22.18
CA VAL A 44 2.21 -2.06 21.34
C VAL A 44 0.71 -2.07 21.05
N LYS A 45 0.09 -3.26 20.94
CA LYS A 45 -1.31 -3.44 20.56
C LYS A 45 -1.64 -2.72 19.23
N PRO A 46 -0.94 -3.05 18.14
CA PRO A 46 -1.05 -2.31 16.89
C PRO A 46 -2.42 -2.50 16.23
N ASP A 47 -2.91 -1.46 15.56
CA ASP A 47 -4.10 -1.53 14.71
C ASP A 47 -3.77 -2.00 13.28
N ILE A 48 -2.51 -1.84 12.86
CA ILE A 48 -2.04 -2.15 11.50
C ILE A 48 -0.79 -3.02 11.59
N LEU A 49 -0.78 -4.14 10.85
CA LEU A 49 0.34 -5.06 10.72
C LEU A 49 0.72 -5.22 9.24
N ILE A 50 1.91 -4.77 8.85
CA ILE A 50 2.41 -4.79 7.47
C ILE A 50 3.62 -5.74 7.35
N GLY A 51 3.51 -6.70 6.45
CA GLY A 51 4.55 -7.70 6.17
C GLY A 51 5.23 -7.43 4.84
N VAL A 52 6.53 -7.16 4.86
CA VAL A 52 7.37 -6.92 3.67
C VAL A 52 8.69 -7.69 3.75
N SER A 53 8.67 -8.83 4.44
CA SER A 53 9.88 -9.56 4.87
C SER A 53 10.29 -10.71 3.95
N GLY A 54 9.38 -11.19 3.11
CA GLY A 54 9.53 -12.43 2.34
C GLY A 54 9.57 -13.70 3.20
N GLN A 55 9.17 -13.63 4.47
CA GLN A 55 9.20 -14.76 5.42
C GLN A 55 7.82 -15.42 5.50
N PRO A 56 7.62 -16.62 4.91
CA PRO A 56 6.35 -17.31 4.95
C PRO A 56 5.98 -17.71 6.39
N GLY A 57 4.71 -17.54 6.76
CA GLY A 57 4.19 -17.98 8.06
C GLY A 57 4.61 -17.11 9.25
N LEU A 58 5.23 -15.94 9.01
CA LEU A 58 5.62 -15.01 10.08
C LEU A 58 4.42 -14.47 10.85
N PHE A 59 3.27 -14.28 10.18
CA PHE A 59 2.02 -13.89 10.84
C PHE A 59 1.31 -15.14 11.32
N THR A 60 1.67 -15.60 12.52
CA THR A 60 1.07 -16.80 13.13
C THR A 60 -0.34 -16.51 13.66
N GLU A 61 -1.10 -17.58 13.91
CA GLU A 61 -2.43 -17.49 14.53
C GLU A 61 -2.38 -16.73 15.87
N GLU A 62 -1.38 -17.02 16.70
CA GLU A 62 -1.20 -16.37 18.00
C GLU A 62 -1.02 -14.86 17.85
N ILE A 63 -0.20 -14.41 16.90
CA ILE A 63 0.04 -12.98 16.65
C ILE A 63 -1.25 -12.29 16.18
N ILE A 64 -1.95 -12.88 15.21
CA ILE A 64 -3.17 -12.28 14.65
C ILE A 64 -4.30 -12.25 15.68
N ARG A 65 -4.46 -13.32 16.48
CA ARG A 65 -5.45 -13.34 17.56
C ARG A 65 -5.13 -12.37 18.69
N GLU A 66 -3.85 -12.24 19.06
CA GLU A 66 -3.43 -11.26 20.07
C GLU A 66 -3.68 -9.84 19.58
N MET A 67 -3.38 -9.54 18.31
CA MET A 67 -3.72 -8.25 17.70
C MET A 67 -5.24 -7.99 17.74
N HIS A 68 -6.03 -8.99 17.35
CA HIS A 68 -7.49 -8.87 17.30
C HIS A 68 -8.15 -8.71 18.68
N LYS A 69 -7.51 -9.22 19.74
CA LYS A 69 -7.97 -9.03 21.13
C LYS A 69 -8.05 -7.56 21.53
N HIS A 70 -7.15 -6.72 21.00
CA HIS A 70 -7.09 -5.29 21.34
C HIS A 70 -7.63 -4.39 20.23
N CYS A 71 -7.65 -4.88 18.98
CA CYS A 71 -8.20 -4.17 17.83
C CYS A 71 -9.38 -4.97 17.23
N PRO A 72 -10.65 -4.53 17.42
CA PRO A 72 -11.81 -5.25 16.90
C PRO A 72 -11.83 -5.39 15.38
N ARG A 73 -11.13 -4.52 14.63
CA ARG A 73 -11.08 -4.54 13.17
C ARG A 73 -9.65 -4.24 12.68
N PRO A 74 -8.70 -5.19 12.85
CA PRO A 74 -7.29 -4.95 12.55
C PRO A 74 -7.06 -4.88 11.03
N ILE A 75 -6.07 -4.09 10.60
CA ILE A 75 -5.59 -4.07 9.21
C ILE A 75 -4.36 -4.97 9.13
N VAL A 76 -4.42 -6.02 8.31
CA VAL A 76 -3.32 -6.97 8.14
C VAL A 76 -2.93 -7.04 6.66
N MET A 77 -1.70 -6.63 6.36
CA MET A 77 -1.19 -6.49 5.00
C MET A 77 0.03 -7.37 4.77
N PRO A 78 -0.13 -8.65 4.42
CA PRO A 78 1.00 -9.50 4.05
C PRO A 78 1.37 -9.23 2.57
N LEU A 79 2.33 -8.35 2.35
CA LEU A 79 2.66 -7.78 1.03
C LEU A 79 3.79 -8.51 0.30
N SER A 80 4.40 -9.51 0.94
CA SER A 80 5.49 -10.25 0.33
C SER A 80 5.07 -11.03 -0.92
N ASN A 81 5.95 -11.02 -1.92
CA ASN A 81 5.75 -11.66 -3.22
C ASN A 81 6.82 -12.74 -3.47
N PRO A 82 6.51 -13.80 -4.25
CA PRO A 82 5.19 -14.20 -4.74
C PRO A 82 4.31 -14.79 -3.63
N THR A 83 3.16 -15.38 -3.97
CA THR A 83 2.21 -15.98 -3.00
C THR A 83 2.86 -16.98 -2.04
N SER A 84 3.93 -17.68 -2.44
CA SER A 84 4.68 -18.61 -1.57
C SER A 84 5.51 -17.93 -0.48
N ARG A 85 5.63 -16.59 -0.51
CA ARG A 85 6.39 -15.76 0.43
C ARG A 85 5.51 -14.90 1.33
N VAL A 86 4.20 -15.05 1.25
CA VAL A 86 3.23 -14.29 2.03
C VAL A 86 3.36 -14.60 3.53
N GLU A 87 3.35 -13.58 4.38
CA GLU A 87 3.49 -13.75 5.83
C GLU A 87 2.36 -14.60 6.44
N ALA A 88 1.13 -14.46 5.92
CA ALA A 88 0.01 -15.37 6.15
C ALA A 88 -1.01 -15.27 5.00
N THR A 89 -1.74 -16.34 4.74
CA THR A 89 -2.78 -16.31 3.72
C THR A 89 -3.99 -15.49 4.21
N PRO A 90 -4.75 -14.84 3.30
CA PRO A 90 -5.99 -14.17 3.64
C PRO A 90 -7.01 -15.09 4.32
N GLN A 91 -7.08 -16.36 3.89
CA GLN A 91 -7.93 -17.38 4.49
C GLN A 91 -7.64 -17.56 5.98
N ASN A 92 -6.35 -17.64 6.34
CA ASN A 92 -5.94 -17.80 7.73
C ASN A 92 -6.27 -16.55 8.54
N ILE A 93 -5.88 -15.37 8.06
CA ILE A 93 -6.12 -14.10 8.78
C ILE A 93 -7.62 -13.89 9.03
N LEU A 94 -8.46 -14.11 8.02
CA LEU A 94 -9.91 -13.98 8.16
C LEU A 94 -10.48 -15.03 9.12
N SER A 95 -10.01 -16.29 9.07
CA SER A 95 -10.45 -17.33 9.99
C SER A 95 -10.10 -16.99 11.45
N TRP A 96 -8.86 -16.53 11.70
CA TRP A 96 -8.37 -16.21 13.04
C TRP A 96 -9.00 -14.95 13.65
N THR A 97 -9.62 -14.11 12.83
CA THR A 97 -10.32 -12.89 13.25
C THR A 97 -11.82 -12.96 13.05
N ASP A 98 -12.37 -14.16 12.79
CA ASP A 98 -13.80 -14.36 12.52
C ASP A 98 -14.36 -13.45 11.40
N GLY A 99 -13.52 -13.06 10.44
CA GLY A 99 -13.83 -12.18 9.32
C GLY A 99 -13.72 -10.69 9.63
N ALA A 100 -13.24 -10.30 10.81
CA ALA A 100 -13.13 -8.91 11.22
C ALA A 100 -11.95 -8.17 10.58
N ALA A 101 -10.84 -8.85 10.29
CA ALA A 101 -9.65 -8.20 9.73
C ALA A 101 -9.91 -7.61 8.33
N LEU A 102 -9.34 -6.43 8.08
CA LEU A 102 -9.19 -5.87 6.74
C LEU A 102 -7.88 -6.41 6.15
N VAL A 103 -7.97 -7.15 5.04
CA VAL A 103 -6.82 -7.83 4.43
C VAL A 103 -6.53 -7.28 3.04
N ALA A 104 -5.27 -6.91 2.79
CA ALA A 104 -4.74 -6.55 1.48
C ALA A 104 -3.39 -7.22 1.24
N THR A 105 -3.19 -7.83 0.07
CA THR A 105 -2.00 -8.63 -0.22
C THR A 105 -1.19 -8.07 -1.37
N GLY A 106 0.12 -8.36 -1.41
CA GLY A 106 0.97 -7.94 -2.54
C GLY A 106 0.69 -8.76 -3.82
N SER A 107 0.48 -10.06 -3.64
CA SER A 107 0.12 -11.01 -4.70
C SER A 107 -1.39 -11.23 -4.79
N PRO A 108 -1.93 -11.62 -5.96
CA PRO A 108 -3.36 -11.88 -6.11
C PRO A 108 -3.78 -13.16 -5.36
N PHE A 109 -4.98 -13.13 -4.76
CA PHE A 109 -5.63 -14.29 -4.14
C PHE A 109 -7.08 -14.39 -4.62
N ALA A 110 -7.60 -15.61 -4.69
CA ALA A 110 -9.03 -15.83 -4.90
C ALA A 110 -9.84 -15.27 -3.70
N PRO A 111 -11.11 -14.90 -3.90
CA PRO A 111 -12.00 -14.54 -2.81
C PRO A 111 -12.10 -15.65 -1.76
N VAL A 112 -12.17 -15.26 -0.48
CA VAL A 112 -12.30 -16.19 0.65
C VAL A 112 -13.77 -16.29 1.05
N THR A 113 -14.30 -17.50 1.20
CA THR A 113 -15.65 -17.71 1.75
C THR A 113 -15.53 -18.15 3.20
N LEU A 114 -16.10 -17.37 4.11
CA LEU A 114 -16.12 -17.64 5.54
C LEU A 114 -17.55 -17.48 6.08
N LYS A 115 -18.09 -18.53 6.71
CA LYS A 115 -19.45 -18.55 7.29
C LYS A 115 -20.54 -18.08 6.31
N GLY A 116 -20.43 -18.48 5.03
CA GLY A 116 -21.38 -18.11 3.97
C GLY A 116 -21.21 -16.70 3.40
N LYS A 117 -20.27 -15.89 3.93
CA LYS A 117 -19.92 -14.57 3.39
C LYS A 117 -18.66 -14.66 2.54
N GLN A 118 -18.68 -14.02 1.38
CA GLN A 118 -17.52 -13.90 0.50
C GLN A 118 -16.73 -12.62 0.79
N TYR A 119 -15.40 -12.74 0.83
CA TYR A 119 -14.45 -11.67 1.08
C TYR A 119 -13.54 -11.54 -0.14
N VAL A 120 -13.67 -10.44 -0.88
CA VAL A 120 -12.76 -10.11 -1.98
C VAL A 120 -11.46 -9.58 -1.42
N ILE A 121 -10.34 -10.20 -1.77
CA ILE A 121 -9.02 -9.80 -1.28
C ILE A 121 -8.42 -8.77 -2.21
N ALA A 122 -8.20 -7.56 -1.69
CA ALA A 122 -7.59 -6.48 -2.46
C ALA A 122 -6.10 -6.77 -2.69
N GLN A 123 -5.64 -6.55 -3.93
CA GLN A 123 -4.22 -6.60 -4.24
C GLN A 123 -3.61 -5.20 -4.09
N CYS A 124 -2.77 -5.01 -3.08
CA CYS A 124 -2.02 -3.78 -2.86
C CYS A 124 -0.77 -3.74 -3.75
N ASN A 125 -0.98 -3.53 -5.04
CA ASN A 125 0.07 -3.53 -6.06
C ASN A 125 0.48 -2.11 -6.47
N ASN A 126 1.78 -1.91 -6.70
CA ASN A 126 2.34 -0.66 -7.22
C ASN A 126 1.77 -0.25 -8.60
N SER A 127 1.14 -1.19 -9.34
CA SER A 127 0.41 -0.90 -10.58
C SER A 127 -0.67 0.18 -10.41
N TYR A 128 -1.22 0.40 -9.22
CA TYR A 128 -2.15 1.51 -8.98
C TYR A 128 -1.49 2.88 -9.01
N ILE A 129 -0.19 2.96 -8.70
CA ILE A 129 0.51 4.21 -8.42
C ILE A 129 1.41 4.62 -9.58
N PHE A 130 2.30 3.72 -10.03
CA PHE A 130 3.35 4.08 -11.00
C PHE A 130 2.82 4.63 -12.34
N PRO A 131 1.76 4.07 -12.96
CA PRO A 131 1.23 4.61 -14.21
C PRO A 131 0.68 6.03 -14.05
N GLY A 132 -0.05 6.28 -12.96
CA GLY A 132 -0.62 7.60 -12.67
C GLY A 132 0.46 8.65 -12.38
N ILE A 133 1.48 8.31 -11.58
CA ILE A 133 2.61 9.21 -11.33
C ILE A 133 3.35 9.51 -12.64
N GLY A 134 3.71 8.49 -13.41
CA GLY A 134 4.44 8.66 -14.66
C GLY A 134 3.69 9.54 -15.65
N LEU A 135 2.39 9.29 -15.83
CA LEU A 135 1.53 10.13 -16.65
C LEU A 135 1.44 11.57 -16.14
N GLY A 136 1.30 11.77 -14.82
CA GLY A 136 1.26 13.10 -14.22
C GLY A 136 2.56 13.90 -14.42
N VAL A 137 3.71 13.24 -14.28
CA VAL A 137 5.03 13.82 -14.55
C VAL A 137 5.15 14.25 -16.02
N ILE A 138 4.80 13.36 -16.95
CA ILE A 138 4.87 13.65 -18.40
C ILE A 138 3.91 14.79 -18.77
N ALA A 139 2.65 14.70 -18.36
CA ALA A 139 1.62 15.66 -18.74
C ALA A 139 1.84 17.06 -18.15
N SER A 140 2.40 17.16 -16.94
CA SER A 140 2.73 18.45 -16.32
C SER A 140 4.10 18.99 -16.73
N GLY A 141 4.97 18.16 -17.32
CA GLY A 141 6.37 18.52 -17.57
C GLY A 141 7.18 18.69 -16.29
N ALA A 142 6.88 17.92 -15.24
CA ALA A 142 7.58 18.01 -13.96
C ALA A 142 9.08 17.64 -14.11
N SER A 143 9.95 18.50 -13.61
CA SER A 143 11.41 18.34 -13.65
C SER A 143 11.94 17.33 -12.63
N ARG A 144 11.18 17.07 -11.56
CA ARG A 144 11.49 16.06 -10.53
C ARG A 144 10.23 15.58 -9.83
N VAL A 145 10.30 14.36 -9.29
CA VAL A 145 9.25 13.81 -8.40
C VAL A 145 9.57 14.20 -6.96
N THR A 146 8.57 14.71 -6.23
CA THR A 146 8.66 15.09 -4.81
C THR A 146 7.89 14.12 -3.92
N ASP A 147 8.15 14.15 -2.61
CA ASP A 147 7.45 13.30 -1.65
C ASP A 147 5.95 13.65 -1.59
N GLU A 148 5.59 14.92 -1.75
CA GLU A 148 4.20 15.37 -1.79
C GLU A 148 3.47 14.89 -3.06
N MET A 149 4.17 14.73 -4.19
CA MET A 149 3.58 14.09 -5.38
C MET A 149 3.28 12.60 -5.11
N LEU A 150 4.15 11.89 -4.37
CA LEU A 150 3.90 10.51 -3.96
C LEU A 150 2.71 10.44 -2.99
N MET A 151 2.64 11.35 -2.02
CA MET A 151 1.52 11.45 -1.08
C MET A 151 0.20 11.71 -1.81
N ALA A 152 0.18 12.66 -2.75
CA ALA A 152 -1.00 12.97 -3.55
C ALA A 152 -1.48 11.77 -4.37
N ALA A 153 -0.57 10.93 -4.87
CA ALA A 153 -0.94 9.69 -5.54
C ALA A 153 -1.63 8.71 -4.56
N SER A 154 -1.05 8.50 -3.37
CA SER A 154 -1.62 7.63 -2.33
C SER A 154 -2.98 8.12 -1.84
N GLU A 155 -3.14 9.42 -1.56
CA GLU A 155 -4.41 10.00 -1.14
C GLU A 155 -5.48 9.90 -2.24
N THR A 156 -5.09 10.11 -3.50
CA THR A 156 -6.02 9.99 -4.63
C THR A 156 -6.49 8.55 -4.82
N LEU A 157 -5.60 7.56 -4.65
CA LEU A 157 -5.98 6.16 -4.65
C LEU A 157 -6.94 5.84 -3.50
N ALA A 158 -6.68 6.35 -2.29
CA ALA A 158 -7.54 6.13 -1.13
C ALA A 158 -8.97 6.67 -1.35
N LYS A 159 -9.13 7.81 -2.04
CA LYS A 159 -10.44 8.37 -2.43
C LYS A 159 -11.23 7.47 -3.39
N HIS A 160 -10.57 6.53 -4.07
CA HIS A 160 -11.21 5.55 -4.95
C HIS A 160 -11.50 4.22 -4.25
N SER A 161 -11.27 4.12 -2.94
CA SER A 161 -11.56 2.91 -2.17
C SER A 161 -13.08 2.65 -2.09
N PRO A 162 -13.58 1.48 -2.51
CA PRO A 162 -14.97 1.10 -2.32
C PRO A 162 -15.39 1.14 -0.85
N LEU A 163 -14.52 0.68 0.06
CA LEU A 163 -14.78 0.72 1.49
C LEU A 163 -15.01 2.15 2.02
N VAL A 164 -14.25 3.13 1.52
CA VAL A 164 -14.41 4.54 1.91
C VAL A 164 -15.69 5.13 1.34
N ASN A 165 -16.00 4.82 0.07
CA ASN A 165 -17.12 5.43 -0.63
C ASN A 165 -18.48 4.81 -0.28
N ASN A 166 -18.50 3.51 0.02
CA ASN A 166 -19.74 2.74 0.23
C ASN A 166 -19.91 2.25 1.68
N GLY A 167 -18.87 2.35 2.52
CA GLY A 167 -18.85 1.76 3.86
C GLY A 167 -18.59 0.25 3.89
N GLU A 168 -18.58 -0.39 2.72
CA GLU A 168 -18.33 -1.81 2.52
C GLU A 168 -17.53 -2.10 1.24
N GLY A 169 -17.02 -3.32 1.12
CA GLY A 169 -16.20 -3.75 -0.03
C GLY A 169 -14.69 -3.73 0.26
N PRO A 170 -13.87 -3.95 -0.79
CA PRO A 170 -12.42 -4.02 -0.66
C PRO A 170 -11.80 -2.66 -0.32
N VAL A 171 -10.61 -2.70 0.29
CA VAL A 171 -9.85 -1.48 0.67
C VAL A 171 -9.28 -0.72 -0.53
N LEU A 172 -9.18 -1.36 -1.69
CA LEU A 172 -8.69 -0.77 -2.95
C LEU A 172 -9.74 -1.00 -4.06
N PRO A 173 -9.78 -0.12 -5.09
CA PRO A 173 -10.64 -0.32 -6.25
C PRO A 173 -10.31 -1.62 -7.00
N GLU A 174 -11.19 -2.02 -7.93
CA GLU A 174 -10.91 -3.16 -8.80
C GLU A 174 -9.90 -2.79 -9.89
N LEU A 175 -9.09 -3.75 -10.33
CA LEU A 175 -8.07 -3.53 -11.36
C LEU A 175 -8.64 -3.08 -12.71
N LYS A 176 -9.91 -3.39 -13.01
CA LYS A 176 -10.57 -2.92 -14.24
C LYS A 176 -10.72 -1.39 -14.28
N ASP A 177 -10.76 -0.74 -13.11
CA ASP A 177 -10.91 0.70 -12.97
C ASP A 177 -9.55 1.42 -12.94
N ILE A 178 -8.44 0.69 -13.12
CA ILE A 178 -7.09 1.25 -12.96
C ILE A 178 -6.79 2.42 -13.91
N GLN A 179 -7.41 2.47 -15.09
CA GLN A 179 -7.22 3.57 -16.03
C GLN A 179 -7.82 4.88 -15.52
N SER A 180 -9.03 4.85 -14.95
CA SER A 180 -9.67 6.04 -14.39
C SER A 180 -8.89 6.53 -13.16
N VAL A 181 -8.49 5.59 -12.30
CA VAL A 181 -7.63 5.86 -11.13
C VAL A 181 -6.29 6.48 -11.55
N SER A 182 -5.65 5.95 -12.60
CA SER A 182 -4.37 6.47 -13.10
C SER A 182 -4.50 7.90 -13.62
N ARG A 183 -5.59 8.24 -14.32
CA ARG A 183 -5.85 9.62 -14.77
C ARG A 183 -6.09 10.57 -13.61
N ALA A 184 -6.84 10.13 -12.60
CA ALA A 184 -7.09 10.92 -11.39
C ALA A 184 -5.78 11.20 -10.63
N ILE A 185 -4.94 10.17 -10.45
CA ILE A 185 -3.61 10.30 -9.85
C ILE A 185 -2.74 11.25 -10.67
N ALA A 186 -2.70 11.09 -12.00
CA ALA A 186 -1.92 11.95 -12.88
C ALA A 186 -2.28 13.43 -12.73
N PHE A 187 -3.58 13.73 -12.60
CA PHE A 187 -4.05 15.09 -12.36
C PHE A 187 -3.60 15.62 -11.00
N ALA A 188 -3.77 14.83 -9.93
CA ALA A 188 -3.35 15.22 -8.58
C ALA A 188 -1.83 15.45 -8.51
N VAL A 189 -1.05 14.53 -9.07
CA VAL A 189 0.42 14.60 -9.15
C VAL A 189 0.87 15.82 -9.93
N GLY A 190 0.28 16.06 -11.12
CA GLY A 190 0.60 17.22 -11.94
C GLY A 190 0.25 18.54 -11.25
N LYS A 191 -0.84 18.58 -10.48
CA LYS A 191 -1.23 19.75 -9.69
C LYS A 191 -0.19 20.06 -8.60
N ILE A 192 0.22 19.07 -7.81
CA ILE A 192 1.27 19.25 -6.79
C ILE A 192 2.59 19.68 -7.43
N ALA A 193 2.95 19.10 -8.58
CA ALA A 193 4.16 19.50 -9.30
C ALA A 193 4.17 21.00 -9.65
N GLN A 194 3.02 21.53 -10.09
CA GLN A 194 2.87 22.96 -10.39
C GLN A 194 2.88 23.82 -9.13
N GLU A 195 2.23 23.37 -8.05
CA GLU A 195 2.19 24.09 -6.77
C GLU A 195 3.56 24.20 -6.11
N GLN A 196 4.40 23.16 -6.22
CA GLN A 196 5.76 23.15 -5.69
C GLN A 196 6.79 23.75 -6.64
N GLY A 197 6.37 24.30 -7.79
CA GLY A 197 7.24 24.97 -8.75
C GLY A 197 8.20 24.04 -9.49
N VAL A 198 7.95 22.72 -9.48
CA VAL A 198 8.74 21.74 -10.23
C VAL A 198 8.17 21.48 -11.64
N ALA A 199 7.01 22.07 -11.95
CA ALA A 199 6.37 22.11 -13.27
C ALA A 199 5.83 23.52 -13.57
N VAL A 200 5.62 23.85 -14.85
CA VAL A 200 5.01 25.12 -15.26
C VAL A 200 3.54 25.14 -14.84
N LYS A 201 3.10 26.22 -14.18
CA LYS A 201 1.71 26.39 -13.78
C LYS A 201 0.81 26.62 -15.00
N THR A 202 -0.22 25.78 -15.14
CA THR A 202 -1.24 25.87 -16.20
C THR A 202 -2.64 25.87 -15.58
N SER A 203 -3.70 26.02 -16.39
CA SER A 203 -5.06 25.83 -15.89
C SER A 203 -5.35 24.35 -15.67
N ALA A 204 -6.37 24.04 -14.85
CA ALA A 204 -6.80 22.66 -14.61
C ALA A 204 -7.23 21.98 -15.91
N GLU A 205 -7.92 22.70 -16.80
CA GLU A 205 -8.38 22.22 -18.09
C GLU A 205 -7.20 21.88 -19.00
N ALA A 206 -6.17 22.74 -19.03
CA ALA A 206 -4.97 22.50 -19.81
C ALA A 206 -4.21 21.25 -19.31
N LEU A 207 -4.12 21.05 -18.00
CA LEU A 207 -3.51 19.84 -17.42
C LEU A 207 -4.32 18.57 -17.75
N LEU A 208 -5.65 18.63 -17.62
CA LEU A 208 -6.53 17.51 -17.99
C LEU A 208 -6.40 17.15 -19.48
N GLN A 209 -6.32 18.17 -20.35
CA GLN A 209 -6.09 17.95 -21.78
C GLN A 209 -4.72 17.30 -22.03
N ALA A 210 -3.65 17.79 -21.40
CA ALA A 210 -2.32 17.19 -21.54
C ALA A 210 -2.29 15.74 -21.06
N ILE A 211 -3.01 15.40 -19.98
CA ILE A 211 -3.19 14.03 -19.51
C ILE A 211 -3.91 13.17 -20.55
N ALA A 212 -4.97 13.70 -21.17
CA ALA A 212 -5.71 13.00 -22.20
C ALA A 212 -4.84 12.72 -23.44
N ASP A 213 -4.09 13.73 -23.89
CA ASP A 213 -3.22 13.66 -25.07
C ASP A 213 -2.05 12.68 -24.89
N ASN A 214 -1.53 12.57 -23.66
CA ASN A 214 -0.45 11.63 -23.32
C ASN A 214 -0.95 10.21 -22.98
N PHE A 215 -2.26 9.98 -22.94
CA PHE A 215 -2.80 8.67 -22.60
C PHE A 215 -2.87 7.77 -23.84
N TRP A 216 -2.04 6.72 -23.86
CA TRP A 216 -2.03 5.76 -24.95
C TRP A 216 -3.36 4.98 -25.06
N GLN A 217 -3.83 4.81 -26.29
CA GLN A 217 -5.02 4.01 -26.59
C GLN A 217 -4.63 2.76 -27.40
N PRO A 218 -5.22 1.59 -27.13
CA PRO A 218 -4.97 0.34 -27.84
C PRO A 218 -5.64 0.30 -29.22
N GLU A 219 -5.44 1.33 -30.03
CA GLU A 219 -6.01 1.48 -31.36
C GLU A 219 -4.92 1.44 -32.42
N TYR A 220 -5.21 0.75 -33.54
CA TYR A 220 -4.31 0.75 -34.68
C TYR A 220 -4.20 2.16 -35.27
N ARG A 221 -2.96 2.60 -35.48
CA ARG A 221 -2.71 3.87 -36.17
C ARG A 221 -2.86 3.69 -37.66
N ASN A 222 -3.45 4.69 -38.31
CA ASN A 222 -3.46 4.77 -39.76
C ASN A 222 -2.06 5.12 -40.26
N TYR A 223 -1.43 4.19 -40.97
CA TYR A 223 -0.13 4.44 -41.61
C TYR A 223 -0.34 5.04 -43.00
N ARG A 224 0.29 6.19 -43.26
CA ARG A 224 0.41 6.68 -44.63
C ARG A 224 1.73 6.18 -45.20
N ARG A 225 1.66 5.45 -46.31
CA ARG A 225 2.86 5.04 -47.05
C ARG A 225 3.58 6.29 -47.55
N THR A 226 4.79 6.53 -47.07
CA THR A 226 5.71 7.51 -47.65
C THR A 226 6.49 6.79 -48.74
N SER A 227 6.14 7.04 -50.01
CA SER A 227 6.95 6.62 -51.14
C SER A 227 8.32 7.29 -51.02
N ILE A 228 9.41 6.52 -51.09
CA ILE A 228 10.79 7.00 -51.19
C ILE A 228 10.99 7.60 -52.59
#